data_AF-A0A965EMK2-F1
#
_entry.id   AF-A0A965EMK2-F1
#
_cell.length_a   1.000
_cell.length_b   1.000
_cell.length_c   1.000
_cell.angle_alpha   90.00
_cell.angle_beta   90.00
_cell.angle_gamma   90.00
#
_symmetry.space_group_name_H-M   'P 1'
#
loop_
_entity.id
_entity.type
_entity.pdbx_description
1 polymer ?
#
loop_
_entity_poly.entity_id
_entity_poly.type
_entity_poly.pdbx_seq_one_letter_code
_entity_poly.pdbx_strand_id
1 'polypeptide(L)'
;MTDNSNKSPIKDSRILGIASLALAVVLFLSINVFSETAIKGVQFDLTEKSLYTLSDGTKETLAAVKEPITLRFFSTRQLTETTPGLTAYGERVKELLERYVALSNNVVKLELIDPEPFSPEEDRAVGFGLSGVPISEAGDLGYFGIAATNTTDDKDVIPFLTPQREQFLEYDLTRMINNLANPKKKVIALVSGIPVDSDPLKKYKAWALIDQLRQFFEVRPQGLTPKITDDVDLLMIVHPFGLSDESKYAIDQYVLRGGKAMVFVDPHAEEGARSNQALRLPAVKHANAVGHDFSPFARG
;
A
#
# COMPACT_ATOMS: atom_id res chain seq x y z
N MET A 1 -18.97 96.37 -11.64
CA MET A 1 -17.71 95.65 -11.89
C MET A 1 -17.97 94.17 -11.71
N THR A 2 -17.73 93.39 -12.77
CA THR A 2 -17.35 91.96 -12.85
C THR A 2 -18.12 90.91 -12.03
N ASP A 3 -18.96 90.16 -12.76
CA ASP A 3 -18.95 88.69 -12.93
C ASP A 3 -18.58 87.79 -11.74
N ASN A 4 -19.48 86.83 -11.42
CA ASN A 4 -19.05 85.44 -11.33
C ASN A 4 -20.24 84.48 -11.50
N SER A 5 -20.51 84.09 -12.74
CA SER A 5 -21.38 82.94 -13.04
C SER A 5 -20.65 81.62 -12.74
N ASN A 6 -20.80 81.09 -11.52
CA ASN A 6 -20.35 79.73 -11.22
C ASN A 6 -21.55 78.76 -11.25
N LYS A 7 -21.90 78.28 -12.44
CA LYS A 7 -22.82 77.15 -12.59
C LYS A 7 -22.07 75.87 -12.26
N SER A 8 -22.34 75.31 -11.08
CA SER A 8 -21.97 73.94 -10.73
C SER A 8 -22.50 72.97 -11.81
N PRO A 9 -21.69 72.05 -12.35
CA PRO A 9 -22.19 71.05 -13.29
C PRO A 9 -23.07 70.10 -12.48
N ILE A 10 -24.38 70.13 -12.71
CA ILE A 10 -25.29 69.11 -12.20
C ILE A 10 -24.89 67.82 -12.91
N LYS A 11 -24.06 67.01 -12.26
CA LYS A 11 -23.64 65.70 -12.74
C LYS A 11 -24.90 64.84 -12.74
N ASP A 12 -25.44 64.54 -13.92
CA ASP A 12 -26.70 63.81 -14.10
C ASP A 12 -26.73 62.56 -13.21
N SER A 13 -27.58 62.57 -12.20
CA SER A 13 -27.74 61.46 -11.25
C SER A 13 -28.13 60.14 -11.94
N ARG A 14 -28.75 60.24 -13.13
CA ARG A 14 -29.05 59.12 -14.00
C ARG A 14 -27.80 58.48 -14.62
N ILE A 15 -26.83 59.29 -15.03
CA ILE A 15 -25.55 58.79 -15.59
C ILE A 15 -24.74 58.10 -14.49
N LEU A 16 -24.74 58.66 -13.28
CA LEU A 16 -24.13 58.03 -12.11
C LEU A 16 -24.81 56.70 -11.75
N GLY A 17 -26.15 56.65 -11.82
CA GLY A 17 -26.91 55.42 -11.62
C GLY A 17 -26.56 54.33 -12.63
N ILE A 18 -26.58 54.66 -13.92
CA ILE A 18 -26.24 53.72 -15.00
C ILE A 18 -24.79 53.24 -14.89
N ALA A 19 -23.86 54.15 -14.60
CA ALA A 19 -22.45 53.79 -14.41
C ALA A 19 -22.25 52.86 -13.19
N SER A 20 -22.96 53.11 -12.10
CA SER A 20 -22.89 52.25 -10.91
C SER A 20 -23.46 50.85 -11.16
N LEU A 21 -24.54 50.75 -11.93
CA LEU A 21 -25.14 49.47 -12.31
C LEU A 21 -24.23 48.68 -13.25
N ALA A 22 -23.64 49.34 -14.24
CA ALA A 22 -22.67 48.71 -15.13
C ALA A 22 -21.44 48.20 -14.36
N LEU A 23 -20.92 49.00 -13.43
CA LEU A 23 -19.81 48.61 -12.58
C LEU A 23 -20.15 47.40 -11.69
N ALA A 24 -21.37 47.35 -11.13
CA ALA A 24 -21.83 46.23 -10.31
C ALA A 24 -21.91 44.93 -11.13
N VAL A 25 -22.39 44.99 -12.38
CA VAL A 25 -22.43 43.84 -13.29
C VAL A 25 -21.01 43.36 -13.63
N VAL A 26 -20.10 44.27 -13.94
CA VAL A 26 -18.69 43.93 -14.24
C VAL A 26 -18.01 43.30 -13.03
N LEU A 27 -18.22 43.84 -11.82
CA LEU A 27 -17.72 43.27 -10.57
C LEU A 27 -18.31 41.88 -10.32
N PHE A 28 -19.62 41.71 -10.50
CA PHE A 28 -20.28 40.42 -10.34
C PHE A 28 -19.71 39.36 -11.27
N LEU A 29 -19.54 39.67 -12.56
CA LEU A 29 -18.95 38.75 -13.54
C LEU A 29 -17.49 38.46 -13.23
N SER A 30 -16.73 39.48 -12.83
CA SER A 30 -15.32 39.35 -12.47
C SER A 30 -15.14 38.45 -11.24
N ILE A 31 -15.95 38.65 -10.19
CA ILE A 31 -15.96 37.80 -9.00
C ILE A 31 -16.36 36.36 -9.37
N ASN A 32 -17.35 36.17 -10.24
CA ASN A 32 -17.80 34.83 -10.63
C ASN A 32 -16.70 34.05 -11.38
N VAL A 33 -16.07 34.68 -12.38
CA VAL A 33 -14.96 34.09 -13.15
C VAL A 33 -13.71 33.87 -12.28
N PHE A 34 -13.38 34.83 -11.41
CA PHE A 34 -12.22 34.72 -10.53
C PHE A 34 -12.46 33.71 -9.40
N SER A 35 -13.69 33.56 -8.92
CA SER A 35 -14.08 32.54 -7.95
C SER A 35 -13.87 31.14 -8.53
N GLU A 36 -14.24 30.92 -9.78
CA GLU A 36 -14.01 29.63 -10.47
C GLU A 36 -12.51 29.31 -10.67
N THR A 37 -11.66 30.33 -10.73
CA THR A 37 -10.22 30.16 -11.02
C THR A 37 -9.37 30.12 -9.75
N ALA A 38 -9.69 30.93 -8.74
CA ALA A 38 -8.97 31.03 -7.48
C ALA A 38 -9.27 29.88 -6.51
N ILE A 39 -10.48 29.31 -6.56
CA ILE A 39 -10.88 28.19 -5.68
C ILE A 39 -10.24 26.85 -6.13
N LYS A 40 -9.75 26.75 -7.36
CA LYS A 40 -9.08 25.53 -7.87
C LYS A 40 -7.77 25.18 -7.15
N GLY A 41 -7.18 26.09 -6.38
CA GLY A 41 -5.92 25.86 -5.65
C GLY A 41 -6.05 25.70 -4.14
N VAL A 42 -7.23 25.94 -3.56
CA VAL A 42 -7.47 25.89 -2.10
C VAL A 42 -8.73 25.09 -1.84
N GLN A 43 -8.69 23.79 -2.16
CA GLN A 43 -9.61 22.83 -1.55
C GLN A 43 -9.13 22.60 -0.11
N PHE A 44 -9.50 23.49 0.82
CA PHE A 44 -9.60 23.09 2.21
C PHE A 44 -10.80 22.14 2.28
N ASP A 45 -10.50 20.85 2.36
CA ASP A 45 -11.46 19.76 2.52
C ASP A 45 -12.22 19.96 3.84
N LEU A 46 -13.35 20.68 3.78
CA LEU A 46 -14.30 20.88 4.87
C LEU A 46 -15.39 19.81 4.86
N THR A 47 -15.15 18.66 4.20
CA THR A 47 -16.00 17.50 4.43
C THR A 47 -15.55 16.83 5.73
N GLU A 48 -16.50 16.41 6.55
CA GLU A 48 -16.29 15.85 7.90
C GLU A 48 -15.50 14.51 7.89
N LYS A 49 -15.06 14.05 6.71
CA LYS A 49 -14.19 12.91 6.53
C LYS A 49 -13.22 13.22 5.39
N SER A 50 -11.96 13.44 5.71
CA SER A 50 -10.82 13.58 4.76
C SER A 50 -10.58 12.35 3.87
N LEU A 51 -11.62 11.73 3.33
CA LEU A 51 -11.59 10.51 2.51
C LEU A 51 -10.97 10.74 1.12
N TYR A 52 -10.72 12.00 0.76
CA TYR A 52 -10.22 12.40 -0.55
C TYR A 52 -8.78 12.94 -0.53
N THR A 53 -8.14 12.97 0.63
CA THR A 53 -6.74 13.36 0.75
C THR A 53 -5.87 12.12 0.88
N LEU A 54 -4.90 11.94 -0.02
CA LEU A 54 -3.92 10.86 0.10
C LEU A 54 -3.13 11.02 1.39
N SER A 55 -2.78 9.89 1.99
CA SER A 55 -1.88 9.84 3.15
C SER A 55 -0.52 10.43 2.82
N ASP A 56 0.17 10.94 3.83
CA ASP A 56 1.51 11.50 3.66
C ASP A 56 2.51 10.42 3.20
N GLY A 57 2.34 9.18 3.66
CA GLY A 57 3.13 8.04 3.20
C GLY A 57 2.97 7.76 1.70
N THR A 58 1.76 7.90 1.15
CA THR A 58 1.53 7.80 -0.29
C THR A 58 2.22 8.93 -1.04
N LYS A 59 2.14 10.17 -0.56
CA LYS A 59 2.83 11.32 -1.19
C LYS A 59 4.34 11.13 -1.21
N GLU A 60 4.92 10.69 -0.10
CA GLU A 60 6.35 10.38 0.01
C GLU A 60 6.77 9.26 -0.95
N THR A 61 5.96 8.19 -1.02
CA THR A 61 6.18 7.08 -1.95
C THR A 61 6.20 7.56 -3.39
N LEU A 62 5.20 8.36 -3.80
CA LEU A 62 5.10 8.92 -5.16
C LEU A 62 6.26 9.86 -5.49
N ALA A 63 6.69 10.69 -4.53
CA ALA A 63 7.82 11.59 -4.71
C ALA A 63 9.17 10.85 -4.85
N ALA A 64 9.27 9.64 -4.30
CA ALA A 64 10.48 8.81 -4.38
C ALA A 64 10.60 8.01 -5.69
N VAL A 65 9.55 7.94 -6.51
CA VAL A 65 9.56 7.22 -7.79
C VAL A 65 10.43 7.97 -8.81
N LYS A 66 11.49 7.31 -9.30
CA LYS A 66 12.45 7.89 -10.25
C LYS A 66 12.24 7.43 -11.68
N GLU A 67 11.76 6.20 -11.85
CA GLU A 67 11.57 5.58 -13.16
C GLU A 67 10.07 5.55 -13.52
N PRO A 68 9.71 5.67 -14.81
CA PRO A 68 8.33 5.66 -15.20
C PRO A 68 7.59 4.36 -14.84
N ILE A 69 6.42 4.49 -14.24
CA ILE A 69 5.51 3.37 -13.95
C ILE A 69 4.22 3.59 -14.74
N THR A 70 3.78 2.60 -15.49
CA THR A 70 2.53 2.69 -16.27
C THR A 70 1.43 1.91 -15.57
N LEU A 71 0.41 2.61 -15.09
CA LEU A 71 -0.83 2.05 -14.57
C LEU A 71 -1.84 1.90 -15.70
N ARG A 72 -2.39 0.70 -15.86
CA ARG A 72 -3.43 0.38 -16.84
C ARG A 72 -4.69 0.02 -16.09
N PHE A 73 -5.71 0.87 -16.21
CA PHE A 73 -7.02 0.61 -15.65
C PHE A 73 -7.90 -0.01 -16.72
N PHE A 74 -8.21 -1.29 -16.56
CA PHE A 74 -9.10 -2.04 -17.42
C PHE A 74 -10.51 -1.96 -16.83
N SER A 75 -11.45 -1.42 -17.60
CA SER A 75 -12.84 -1.23 -17.18
C SER A 75 -13.78 -1.43 -18.36
N THR A 76 -14.29 -2.66 -18.53
CA THR A 76 -15.28 -2.97 -19.56
C THR A 76 -16.59 -2.23 -19.27
N ARG A 77 -17.03 -1.36 -20.18
CA ARG A 77 -18.23 -0.52 -19.99
C ARG A 77 -19.47 -1.35 -19.63
N GLN A 78 -19.77 -2.39 -20.39
CA GLN A 78 -20.93 -3.27 -20.17
C GLN A 78 -20.92 -3.89 -18.77
N LEU A 79 -19.77 -4.33 -18.26
CA LEU A 79 -19.65 -4.88 -16.91
C LEU A 79 -20.00 -3.83 -15.85
N THR A 80 -19.48 -2.61 -16.01
CA THR A 80 -19.74 -1.52 -15.05
C THR A 80 -21.19 -1.07 -15.04
N GLU A 81 -21.84 -0.99 -16.21
CA GLU A 81 -23.23 -0.54 -16.35
C GLU A 81 -24.24 -1.59 -15.87
N THR A 82 -23.92 -2.87 -16.02
CA THR A 82 -24.80 -3.98 -15.61
C THR A 82 -24.61 -4.41 -14.15
N THR A 83 -23.53 -3.99 -13.50
CA THR A 83 -23.24 -4.32 -12.10
C THR A 83 -23.57 -3.15 -11.16
N PRO A 84 -24.52 -3.30 -10.22
CA PRO A 84 -24.92 -2.24 -9.31
C PRO A 84 -23.74 -1.61 -8.55
N GLY A 85 -23.62 -0.28 -8.63
CA GLY A 85 -22.60 0.50 -7.94
C GLY A 85 -21.21 0.48 -8.59
N LEU A 86 -20.99 -0.33 -9.63
CA LEU A 86 -19.66 -0.49 -10.24
C LEU A 86 -19.25 0.72 -11.08
N THR A 87 -20.17 1.35 -11.82
CA THR A 87 -19.90 2.63 -12.52
C THR A 87 -19.38 3.70 -11.57
N ALA A 88 -20.10 3.96 -10.48
CA ALA A 88 -19.71 4.99 -9.52
C ALA A 88 -18.37 4.67 -8.84
N TYR A 89 -18.10 3.39 -8.59
CA TYR A 89 -16.80 2.96 -8.06
C TYR A 89 -15.68 3.13 -9.10
N GLY A 90 -15.92 2.81 -10.37
CA GLY A 90 -14.97 3.01 -11.47
C GLY A 90 -14.54 4.47 -11.64
N GLU A 91 -15.48 5.41 -11.54
CA GLU A 91 -15.12 6.84 -11.56
C GLU A 91 -14.24 7.23 -10.36
N ARG A 92 -14.53 6.74 -9.16
CA ARG A 92 -13.68 6.99 -7.98
C ARG A 92 -12.29 6.38 -8.11
N VAL A 93 -12.18 5.19 -8.68
CA VAL A 93 -10.89 4.54 -9.00
C VAL A 93 -10.10 5.40 -9.99
N LYS A 94 -10.75 5.84 -11.06
CA LYS A 94 -10.13 6.71 -12.08
C LYS A 94 -9.64 8.03 -11.48
N GLU A 95 -10.47 8.72 -10.71
CA GLU A 95 -10.10 9.96 -10.00
C GLU A 95 -8.93 9.76 -9.03
N LEU A 96 -8.85 8.60 -8.37
CA LEU A 96 -7.71 8.25 -7.53
C LEU A 96 -6.43 8.05 -8.34
N LEU A 97 -6.49 7.32 -9.45
CA LEU A 97 -5.34 7.09 -10.34
C LEU A 97 -4.84 8.39 -10.98
N GLU A 98 -5.74 9.27 -11.41
CA GLU A 98 -5.39 10.60 -11.95
C GLU A 98 -4.66 11.46 -10.90
N ARG A 99 -5.07 11.40 -9.63
CA ARG A 99 -4.35 12.06 -8.53
C ARG A 99 -2.93 11.53 -8.34
N TYR A 100 -2.75 10.21 -8.45
CA TYR A 100 -1.42 9.59 -8.39
C TYR A 100 -0.51 10.08 -9.52
N VAL A 101 -1.04 10.15 -10.75
CA VAL A 101 -0.32 10.73 -11.90
C VAL A 101 0.10 12.17 -11.61
N ALA A 102 -0.83 13.01 -11.15
CA ALA A 102 -0.58 14.42 -10.86
C ALA A 102 0.51 14.62 -9.78
N LEU A 103 0.45 13.88 -8.68
CA LEU A 103 1.40 13.99 -7.56
C LEU A 103 2.78 13.40 -7.88
N SER A 104 2.85 12.44 -8.81
CA SER A 104 4.12 11.87 -9.27
C SER A 104 4.86 12.76 -10.29
N ASN A 105 4.35 13.95 -10.61
CA ASN A 105 4.87 14.79 -11.69
C ASN A 105 4.95 14.06 -13.05
N ASN A 106 3.93 13.25 -13.38
CA ASN A 106 3.84 12.41 -14.60
C ASN A 106 4.91 11.31 -14.73
N VAL A 107 5.63 10.97 -13.66
CA VAL A 107 6.48 9.77 -13.63
C VAL A 107 5.59 8.51 -13.64
N VAL A 108 4.50 8.53 -12.88
CA VAL A 108 3.41 7.56 -13.02
C VAL A 108 2.53 7.99 -14.20
N LYS A 109 2.24 7.05 -15.10
CA LYS A 109 1.37 7.24 -16.27
C LYS A 109 0.12 6.41 -16.12
N LEU A 110 -0.99 6.88 -16.66
CA LEU A 110 -2.28 6.19 -16.65
C LEU A 110 -2.75 5.91 -18.09
N GLU A 111 -3.09 4.65 -18.35
CA GLU A 111 -3.80 4.20 -19.55
C GLU A 111 -5.19 3.71 -19.12
N LEU A 112 -6.24 4.27 -19.71
CA LEU A 112 -7.62 3.80 -19.54
C LEU A 112 -7.97 2.88 -20.69
N ILE A 113 -8.41 1.67 -20.39
CA ILE A 113 -8.65 0.61 -21.38
C ILE A 113 -10.04 0.04 -21.15
N ASP A 114 -10.85 -0.01 -22.22
CA ASP A 114 -12.18 -0.64 -22.26
C ASP A 114 -12.05 -1.92 -23.12
N PRO A 115 -11.84 -3.10 -22.52
CA PRO A 115 -11.67 -4.33 -23.29
C PRO A 115 -13.00 -4.81 -23.85
N GLU A 116 -13.12 -4.74 -25.17
CA GLU A 116 -14.23 -5.34 -25.90
C GLU A 116 -13.95 -6.84 -26.16
N PRO A 117 -14.98 -7.70 -26.22
CA PRO A 117 -14.79 -9.12 -26.55
C PRO A 117 -14.06 -9.32 -27.89
N PHE A 118 -13.11 -10.25 -27.93
CA PHE A 118 -12.27 -10.60 -29.07
C PHE A 118 -11.37 -9.46 -29.58
N SER A 119 -11.05 -8.49 -28.71
CA SER A 119 -10.16 -7.35 -29.04
C SER A 119 -8.72 -7.56 -28.55
N PRO A 120 -7.74 -6.85 -29.15
CA PRO A 120 -6.37 -6.79 -28.60
C PRO A 120 -6.31 -6.27 -27.15
N GLU A 121 -7.26 -5.44 -26.74
CA GLU A 121 -7.41 -4.93 -25.37
C GLU A 121 -7.76 -6.06 -24.40
N GLU A 122 -8.64 -6.98 -24.80
CA GLU A 122 -8.95 -8.19 -24.03
C GLU A 122 -7.73 -9.11 -23.92
N ASP A 123 -7.03 -9.36 -25.03
CA ASP A 123 -5.79 -10.17 -25.02
C ASP A 123 -4.76 -9.59 -24.05
N ARG A 124 -4.63 -8.25 -24.01
CA ARG A 124 -3.78 -7.55 -23.02
C ARG A 124 -4.27 -7.77 -21.60
N ALA A 125 -5.57 -7.66 -21.33
CA ALA A 125 -6.13 -7.88 -20.00
C ALA A 125 -5.82 -9.30 -19.49
N VAL A 126 -6.03 -10.30 -20.35
CA VAL A 126 -5.68 -11.71 -20.07
C VAL A 126 -4.19 -11.88 -19.85
N GLY A 127 -3.34 -11.29 -20.70
CA GLY A 127 -1.88 -11.37 -20.60
C GLY A 127 -1.31 -10.78 -19.31
N PHE A 128 -1.95 -9.75 -18.76
CA PHE A 128 -1.58 -9.21 -17.45
C PHE A 128 -2.04 -10.12 -16.30
N GLY A 129 -3.10 -10.91 -16.49
CA GLY A 129 -3.66 -11.82 -15.47
C GLY A 129 -4.89 -11.25 -14.75
N LEU A 130 -5.66 -10.39 -15.42
CA LEU A 130 -6.93 -9.89 -14.89
C LEU A 130 -7.99 -11.01 -14.82
N SER A 131 -8.91 -10.90 -13.86
CA SER A 131 -10.02 -11.84 -13.72
C SER A 131 -11.20 -11.40 -14.57
N GLY A 132 -11.57 -12.21 -15.56
CA GLY A 132 -12.76 -11.98 -16.40
C GLY A 132 -14.05 -12.37 -15.68
N VAL A 133 -15.10 -11.58 -15.88
CA VAL A 133 -16.46 -11.80 -15.35
C VAL A 133 -17.44 -11.93 -16.52
N PRO A 134 -18.28 -12.97 -16.58
CA PRO A 134 -19.27 -13.09 -17.65
C PRO A 134 -20.21 -11.88 -17.72
N ILE A 135 -20.34 -11.28 -18.91
CA ILE A 135 -21.21 -10.13 -19.19
C ILE A 135 -22.35 -10.43 -20.17
N SER A 136 -22.33 -11.61 -20.79
CA SER A 136 -23.36 -12.09 -21.71
C SER A 136 -23.66 -13.58 -21.49
N GLU A 137 -24.82 -14.03 -21.97
CA GLU A 137 -25.17 -15.47 -21.98
C GLU A 137 -24.29 -16.29 -22.93
N ALA A 138 -23.66 -15.64 -23.92
CA ALA A 138 -22.73 -16.28 -24.84
C ALA A 138 -21.36 -16.59 -24.20
N GLY A 139 -21.13 -16.09 -22.98
CA GLY A 139 -19.88 -16.29 -22.24
C GLY A 139 -18.82 -15.21 -22.49
N ASP A 140 -19.20 -14.07 -23.08
CA ASP A 140 -18.29 -12.94 -23.22
C ASP A 140 -17.85 -12.46 -21.84
N LEU A 141 -16.58 -12.08 -21.71
CA LEU A 141 -15.99 -11.67 -20.44
C LEU A 141 -15.78 -10.15 -20.41
N GLY A 142 -16.08 -9.54 -19.27
CA GLY A 142 -15.72 -8.18 -18.93
C GLY A 142 -14.63 -8.16 -17.87
N TYR A 143 -13.83 -7.10 -17.85
CA TYR A 143 -12.69 -6.94 -16.95
C TYR A 143 -12.81 -5.63 -16.18
N PHE A 144 -12.49 -5.67 -14.88
CA PHE A 144 -12.51 -4.50 -14.02
C PHE A 144 -11.37 -4.59 -13.00
N GLY A 145 -10.18 -4.13 -13.37
CA GLY A 145 -8.97 -4.27 -12.56
C GLY A 145 -7.80 -3.41 -13.06
N ILE A 146 -6.65 -3.53 -12.39
CA ILE A 146 -5.48 -2.68 -12.64
C ILE A 146 -4.25 -3.54 -12.86
N ALA A 147 -3.48 -3.24 -13.90
CA ALA A 147 -2.15 -3.79 -14.09
C ALA A 147 -1.12 -2.66 -14.17
N ALA A 148 0.04 -2.87 -13.56
CA ALA A 148 1.10 -1.88 -13.55
C ALA A 148 2.45 -2.49 -13.98
N THR A 149 3.25 -1.70 -14.70
CA THR A 149 4.58 -2.11 -15.15
C THR A 149 5.62 -1.00 -14.96
N ASN A 150 6.86 -1.35 -14.65
CA ASN A 150 8.00 -0.44 -14.68
C ASN A 150 8.77 -0.53 -16.02
N THR A 151 9.94 0.09 -16.07
CA THR A 151 10.84 0.09 -17.25
C THR A 151 11.64 -1.20 -17.44
N THR A 152 11.60 -2.13 -16.48
CA THR A 152 12.31 -3.42 -16.51
C THR A 152 11.39 -4.62 -16.68
N ASP A 153 10.16 -4.38 -17.17
CA ASP A 153 9.11 -5.39 -17.39
C ASP A 153 8.63 -6.12 -16.12
N ASP A 154 8.95 -5.61 -14.93
CA ASP A 154 8.32 -6.09 -13.69
C ASP A 154 6.83 -5.69 -13.71
N LYS A 155 5.97 -6.57 -13.20
CA LYS A 155 4.52 -6.33 -13.13
C LYS A 155 3.94 -6.58 -11.75
N ASP A 156 2.95 -5.78 -11.39
CA ASP A 156 2.09 -5.98 -10.22
C ASP A 156 0.63 -5.70 -10.63
N VAL A 157 -0.32 -6.46 -10.11
CA VAL A 157 -1.69 -6.57 -10.65
C VAL A 157 -2.71 -6.66 -9.52
N ILE A 158 -3.79 -5.88 -9.65
CA ILE A 158 -5.05 -6.07 -8.93
C ILE A 158 -6.01 -6.76 -9.90
N PRO A 159 -6.21 -8.09 -9.77
CA PRO A 159 -6.90 -8.89 -10.79
C PRO A 159 -8.38 -8.49 -10.96
N PHE A 160 -9.01 -8.03 -9.88
CA PHE A 160 -10.37 -7.54 -9.89
C PHE A 160 -10.59 -6.53 -8.76
N LEU A 161 -11.22 -5.40 -9.09
CA LEU A 161 -11.56 -4.34 -8.14
C LEU A 161 -12.98 -4.56 -7.61
N THR A 162 -13.14 -4.52 -6.29
CA THR A 162 -14.46 -4.65 -5.65
C THR A 162 -14.78 -3.42 -4.79
N PRO A 163 -16.03 -2.90 -4.83
CA PRO A 163 -16.42 -1.78 -3.98
C PRO A 163 -16.20 -2.04 -2.48
N GLN A 164 -16.29 -3.30 -2.04
CA GLN A 164 -16.07 -3.69 -0.63
C GLN A 164 -14.63 -3.45 -0.16
N ARG A 165 -13.66 -3.38 -1.09
CA ARG A 165 -12.25 -3.10 -0.81
C ARG A 165 -11.83 -1.66 -1.10
N GLU A 166 -12.77 -0.78 -1.41
CA GLU A 166 -12.49 0.62 -1.76
C GLU A 166 -11.63 1.33 -0.71
N GLN A 167 -11.91 1.11 0.58
CA GLN A 167 -11.13 1.69 1.68
C GLN A 167 -9.64 1.27 1.70
N PHE A 168 -9.29 0.18 1.04
CA PHE A 168 -7.91 -0.32 0.94
C PHE A 168 -7.25 0.05 -0.40
N LEU A 169 -7.97 0.68 -1.32
CA LEU A 169 -7.49 0.92 -2.67
C LEU A 169 -6.24 1.81 -2.69
N GLU A 170 -6.20 2.85 -1.86
CA GLU A 170 -4.99 3.70 -1.72
C GLU A 170 -3.78 2.88 -1.28
N TYR A 171 -3.96 2.00 -0.30
CA TYR A 171 -2.90 1.12 0.19
C TYR A 171 -2.44 0.15 -0.92
N ASP A 172 -3.38 -0.53 -1.58
CA ASP A 172 -3.08 -1.51 -2.62
C ASP A 172 -2.32 -0.86 -3.80
N LEU A 173 -2.70 0.37 -4.20
CA LEU A 173 -2.01 1.15 -5.24
C LEU A 173 -0.65 1.66 -4.80
N THR A 174 -0.53 2.19 -3.58
CA THR A 174 0.75 2.68 -3.04
C THR A 174 1.76 1.54 -2.95
N ARG A 175 1.32 0.36 -2.49
CA ARG A 175 2.15 -0.85 -2.47
C ARG A 175 2.58 -1.27 -3.85
N MET A 176 1.64 -1.33 -4.80
CA MET A 176 1.92 -1.69 -6.19
C MET A 176 3.02 -0.79 -6.78
N ILE A 177 2.91 0.52 -6.60
CA ILE A 177 3.91 1.48 -7.07
C ILE A 177 5.24 1.32 -6.34
N ASN A 178 5.22 1.15 -5.02
CA ASN A 178 6.44 0.96 -4.26
C ASN A 178 7.20 -0.32 -4.68
N ASN A 179 6.50 -1.42 -4.95
CA ASN A 179 7.08 -2.66 -5.44
C ASN A 179 7.75 -2.47 -6.80
N LEU A 180 7.09 -1.74 -7.71
CA LEU A 180 7.60 -1.47 -9.06
C LEU A 180 8.75 -0.46 -9.07
N ALA A 181 8.75 0.49 -8.13
CA ALA A 181 9.85 1.45 -7.95
C ALA A 181 11.06 0.82 -7.25
N ASN A 182 10.85 -0.23 -6.45
CA ASN A 182 11.87 -0.94 -5.70
C ASN A 182 11.80 -2.47 -5.94
N PRO A 183 12.09 -2.94 -7.17
CA PRO A 183 11.93 -4.36 -7.52
C PRO A 183 12.82 -5.29 -6.67
N LYS A 184 13.97 -4.78 -6.20
CA LYS A 184 14.77 -5.44 -5.18
C LYS A 184 14.26 -5.06 -3.79
N LYS A 185 13.39 -5.90 -3.23
CA LYS A 185 12.89 -5.76 -1.86
C LYS A 185 14.04 -5.73 -0.87
N LYS A 186 13.90 -4.87 0.14
CA LYS A 186 14.81 -4.83 1.27
C LYS A 186 14.66 -6.09 2.12
N VAL A 187 15.79 -6.66 2.55
CA VAL A 187 15.82 -7.94 3.27
C VAL A 187 15.76 -7.68 4.77
N ILE A 188 14.73 -8.23 5.43
CA ILE A 188 14.59 -8.22 6.89
C ILE A 188 14.92 -9.61 7.41
N ALA A 189 16.01 -9.73 8.16
CA ALA A 189 16.31 -10.94 8.93
C ALA A 189 15.53 -10.89 10.25
N LEU A 190 14.61 -11.83 10.44
CA LEU A 190 13.76 -11.92 11.63
C LEU A 190 14.35 -12.93 12.62
N VAL A 191 14.82 -12.45 13.77
CA VAL A 191 15.25 -13.25 14.92
C VAL A 191 14.17 -13.16 15.99
N SER A 192 13.44 -14.24 16.21
CA SER A 192 12.36 -14.24 17.20
C SER A 192 12.50 -15.40 18.19
N GLY A 193 12.33 -15.11 19.48
CA GLY A 193 12.17 -16.17 20.48
C GLY A 193 10.76 -16.78 20.42
N ILE A 194 9.75 -15.97 20.13
CA ILE A 194 8.34 -16.39 20.11
C ILE A 194 7.85 -16.73 18.68
N PRO A 195 6.81 -17.55 18.51
CA PRO A 195 6.32 -17.98 17.20
C PRO A 195 5.51 -16.88 16.50
N VAL A 196 6.18 -15.84 16.04
CA VAL A 196 5.57 -14.70 15.33
C VAL A 196 5.41 -14.95 13.83
N ASP A 197 6.17 -15.90 13.29
CA ASP A 197 6.14 -16.29 11.89
C ASP A 197 5.48 -17.67 11.72
N SER A 198 5.04 -17.97 10.51
CA SER A 198 4.45 -19.26 10.18
C SER A 198 5.50 -20.37 10.24
N ASP A 199 5.18 -21.44 10.96
CA ASP A 199 5.96 -22.68 10.98
C ASP A 199 5.06 -23.82 10.47
N PRO A 200 5.28 -24.33 9.25
CA PRO A 200 4.48 -25.40 8.66
C PRO A 200 4.52 -26.70 9.48
N LEU A 201 5.62 -26.97 10.19
CA LEU A 201 5.78 -28.18 11.02
C LEU A 201 4.98 -28.06 12.31
N LYS A 202 4.89 -26.85 12.87
CA LYS A 202 4.14 -26.58 14.11
C LYS A 202 2.74 -26.03 13.89
N LYS A 203 2.34 -25.83 12.62
CA LYS A 203 1.03 -25.28 12.19
C LYS A 203 0.71 -23.91 12.80
N TYR A 204 1.71 -23.09 13.07
CA TYR A 204 1.49 -21.71 13.50
C TYR A 204 1.20 -20.83 12.28
N LYS A 205 0.24 -19.92 12.42
CA LYS A 205 0.01 -18.84 11.45
C LYS A 205 0.90 -17.67 11.82
N ALA A 206 1.45 -17.02 10.79
CA ALA A 206 2.17 -15.77 10.98
C ALA A 206 1.24 -14.73 11.60
N TRP A 207 1.82 -13.84 12.39
CA TRP A 207 1.10 -12.67 12.87
C TRP A 207 0.77 -11.75 11.70
N ALA A 208 -0.36 -11.04 11.78
CA ALA A 208 -0.79 -10.12 10.72
C ALA A 208 0.27 -9.06 10.38
N LEU A 209 1.07 -8.65 11.37
CA LEU A 209 2.21 -7.75 11.17
C LEU A 209 3.27 -8.33 10.22
N ILE A 210 3.61 -9.61 10.35
CA ILE A 210 4.60 -10.27 9.49
C ILE A 210 4.06 -10.38 8.06
N ASP A 211 2.77 -10.68 7.91
CA ASP A 211 2.12 -10.72 6.60
C ASP A 211 2.12 -9.34 5.93
N GLN A 212 1.91 -8.26 6.70
CA GLN A 212 2.02 -6.89 6.19
C GLN A 212 3.46 -6.53 5.80
N LEU A 213 4.47 -6.92 6.56
CA LEU A 213 5.87 -6.66 6.23
C LEU A 213 6.28 -7.35 4.93
N ARG A 214 5.86 -8.61 4.71
CA ARG A 214 6.17 -9.38 3.48
C ARG A 214 5.65 -8.73 2.19
N GLN A 215 4.67 -7.83 2.32
CA GLN A 215 4.15 -7.10 1.18
C GLN A 215 5.20 -6.16 0.56
N PHE A 216 6.08 -5.57 1.37
CA PHE A 216 7.09 -4.59 0.95
C PHE A 216 8.53 -5.10 1.08
N PHE A 217 8.76 -6.06 1.96
CA PHE A 217 10.07 -6.55 2.36
C PHE A 217 10.21 -8.04 2.10
N GLU A 218 11.45 -8.49 1.89
CA GLU A 218 11.77 -9.90 1.95
C GLU A 218 12.05 -10.28 3.41
N VAL A 219 11.05 -10.82 4.10
CA VAL A 219 11.19 -11.23 5.51
C VAL A 219 11.69 -12.67 5.56
N ARG A 220 12.94 -12.85 5.99
CA ARG A 220 13.57 -14.16 6.14
C ARG A 220 13.62 -14.54 7.62
N PRO A 221 13.06 -15.69 8.02
CA PRO A 221 13.27 -16.20 9.36
C PRO A 221 14.75 -16.55 9.50
N GLN A 222 15.47 -15.77 10.29
CA GLN A 222 16.83 -16.06 10.67
C GLN A 222 16.72 -16.85 11.96
N GLY A 223 16.87 -18.18 11.89
CA GLY A 223 17.02 -19.00 13.08
C GLY A 223 18.22 -18.51 13.94
N LEU A 224 18.53 -19.22 15.02
CA LEU A 224 19.70 -18.92 15.86
C LEU A 224 21.03 -19.32 15.19
N THR A 225 21.20 -18.98 13.91
CA THR A 225 22.37 -19.34 13.10
C THR A 225 23.43 -18.24 13.22
N PRO A 226 24.73 -18.58 13.37
CA PRO A 226 25.78 -17.64 13.76
C PRO A 226 26.26 -16.68 12.66
N LYS A 227 25.63 -16.66 11.47
CA LYS A 227 26.04 -15.75 10.39
C LYS A 227 24.83 -15.03 9.80
N ILE A 228 24.81 -13.72 10.01
CA ILE A 228 23.94 -12.80 9.27
C ILE A 228 24.61 -12.56 7.92
N THR A 229 23.89 -12.78 6.83
CA THR A 229 24.42 -12.59 5.47
C THR A 229 24.53 -11.10 5.13
N ASP A 230 25.47 -10.74 4.26
CA ASP A 230 25.78 -9.34 3.95
C ASP A 230 24.66 -8.62 3.16
N ASP A 231 23.70 -9.37 2.63
CA ASP A 231 22.52 -8.84 1.94
C ASP A 231 21.36 -8.44 2.87
N VAL A 232 21.52 -8.61 4.19
CA VAL A 232 20.51 -8.21 5.19
C VAL A 232 20.55 -6.69 5.41
N ASP A 233 19.52 -5.99 4.95
CA ASP A 233 19.36 -4.54 5.14
C ASP A 233 18.93 -4.15 6.56
N LEU A 234 18.18 -5.02 7.23
CA LEU A 234 17.65 -4.80 8.58
C LEU A 234 17.58 -6.10 9.38
N LEU A 235 18.08 -6.07 10.61
CA LEU A 235 17.88 -7.12 11.61
C LEU A 235 16.70 -6.76 12.53
N MET A 236 15.63 -7.55 12.49
CA MET A 236 14.48 -7.41 13.38
C MET A 236 14.53 -8.47 14.47
N ILE A 237 14.68 -8.03 15.72
CA ILE A 237 14.81 -8.91 16.88
C ILE A 237 13.57 -8.78 17.74
N VAL A 238 12.80 -9.86 17.86
CA VAL A 238 11.52 -9.90 18.60
C VAL A 238 11.61 -10.86 19.78
N HIS A 239 11.58 -10.31 20.99
CA HIS A 239 11.65 -11.01 22.27
C HIS A 239 12.60 -12.22 22.22
N PRO A 240 13.91 -11.99 22.00
CA PRO A 240 14.86 -13.07 21.82
C PRO A 240 15.09 -13.78 23.16
N PHE A 241 14.81 -15.09 23.23
CA PHE A 241 15.22 -15.92 24.36
C PHE A 241 16.14 -17.04 23.89
N GLY A 242 17.06 -17.46 24.76
CA GLY A 242 17.95 -18.59 24.47
C GLY A 242 18.97 -18.36 23.35
N LEU A 243 19.34 -17.10 23.06
CA LEU A 243 20.43 -16.81 22.11
C LEU A 243 21.74 -17.43 22.59
N SER A 244 22.42 -18.19 21.73
CA SER A 244 23.78 -18.66 22.00
C SER A 244 24.76 -17.48 22.00
N ASP A 245 25.93 -17.66 22.61
CA ASP A 245 26.97 -16.62 22.60
C ASP A 245 27.48 -16.35 21.17
N GLU A 246 27.46 -17.35 20.29
CA GLU A 246 27.74 -17.17 18.86
C GLU A 246 26.69 -16.29 18.17
N SER A 247 25.40 -16.47 18.47
CA SER A 247 24.35 -15.61 17.91
C SER A 247 24.48 -14.17 18.43
N LYS A 248 24.79 -13.96 19.71
CA LYS A 248 25.03 -12.62 20.27
C LYS A 248 26.22 -11.96 19.57
N TYR A 249 27.32 -12.67 19.43
CA TYR A 249 28.50 -12.17 18.71
C TYR A 249 28.17 -11.81 17.26
N ALA A 250 27.38 -12.62 16.55
CA ALA A 250 26.96 -12.33 15.18
C ALA A 250 26.14 -11.04 15.08
N ILE A 251 25.21 -10.84 16.03
CA ILE A 251 24.39 -9.61 16.12
C ILE A 251 25.29 -8.39 16.40
N ASP A 252 26.21 -8.51 17.36
CA ASP A 252 27.16 -7.45 17.69
C ASP A 252 28.00 -7.07 16.47
N GLN A 253 28.55 -8.05 15.76
CA GLN A 253 29.36 -7.82 14.56
C GLN A 253 28.56 -7.16 13.44
N TYR A 254 27.29 -7.52 13.27
CA TYR A 254 26.41 -6.90 12.28
C TYR A 254 26.19 -5.41 12.58
N VAL A 255 25.86 -5.07 13.82
CA VAL A 255 25.63 -3.68 14.24
C VAL A 255 26.93 -2.87 14.19
N LEU A 256 28.06 -3.43 14.63
CA LEU A 256 29.36 -2.75 14.60
C LEU A 256 29.85 -2.43 13.18
N ARG A 257 29.43 -3.20 12.18
CA ARG A 257 29.72 -2.93 10.75
C ARG A 257 28.76 -1.91 10.12
N GLY A 258 27.88 -1.30 10.90
CA GLY A 258 26.90 -0.31 10.44
C GLY A 258 25.55 -0.90 10.01
N GLY A 259 25.31 -2.19 10.27
CA GLY A 259 24.01 -2.82 10.06
C GLY A 259 22.92 -2.20 10.94
N LYS A 260 21.68 -2.18 10.45
CA LYS A 260 20.54 -1.57 11.15
C LYS A 260 19.79 -2.63 11.93
N ALA A 261 19.47 -2.36 13.19
CA ALA A 261 18.70 -3.28 14.02
C ALA A 261 17.47 -2.60 14.64
N MET A 262 16.34 -3.30 14.64
CA MET A 262 15.16 -2.97 15.44
C MET A 262 14.96 -4.07 16.49
N VAL A 263 14.89 -3.67 17.76
CA VAL A 263 14.83 -4.60 18.89
C VAL A 263 13.56 -4.36 19.70
N PHE A 264 12.71 -5.38 19.76
CA PHE A 264 11.46 -5.38 20.51
C PHE A 264 11.60 -6.36 21.69
N VAL A 265 11.68 -5.82 22.90
CA VAL A 265 11.82 -6.62 24.14
C VAL A 265 10.68 -6.29 25.09
N ASP A 266 10.06 -7.33 25.64
CA ASP A 266 8.96 -7.24 26.60
C ASP A 266 9.35 -7.97 27.90
N PRO A 267 9.44 -7.27 29.05
CA PRO A 267 9.74 -7.90 30.35
C PRO A 267 8.62 -8.81 30.88
N HIS A 268 7.41 -8.76 30.32
CA HIS A 268 6.23 -9.52 30.75
C HIS A 268 5.55 -10.29 29.60
N ALA A 269 6.33 -10.81 28.65
CA ALA A 269 5.79 -11.62 27.55
C ALA A 269 5.11 -12.91 28.07
N GLU A 270 3.78 -12.91 28.21
CA GLU A 270 2.99 -14.07 28.64
C GLU A 270 3.18 -15.28 27.69
N GLU A 271 3.42 -15.01 26.42
CA GLU A 271 3.69 -16.01 25.38
C GLU A 271 5.12 -16.58 25.50
N GLY A 272 6.08 -15.74 25.93
CA GLY A 272 7.43 -16.15 26.30
C GLY A 272 7.44 -17.02 27.56
N ALA A 273 6.54 -16.79 28.52
CA ALA A 273 6.39 -17.62 29.72
C ALA A 273 5.96 -19.06 29.40
N ARG A 274 5.08 -19.25 28.39
CA ARG A 274 4.67 -20.59 27.91
C ARG A 274 5.79 -21.32 27.16
N SER A 275 6.52 -20.63 26.28
CA SER A 275 7.70 -21.20 25.60
C SER A 275 8.85 -21.52 26.57
N ASN A 276 9.08 -20.68 27.59
CA ASN A 276 10.06 -20.93 28.65
C ASN A 276 9.71 -22.15 29.52
N GLN A 277 8.43 -22.44 29.74
CA GLN A 277 8.01 -23.64 30.45
C GLN A 277 8.28 -24.91 29.63
N ALA A 278 8.08 -24.87 28.32
CA ALA A 278 8.35 -25.99 27.42
C ALA A 278 9.85 -26.31 27.27
N LEU A 279 10.73 -25.30 27.30
CA LEU A 279 12.19 -25.50 27.29
C LEU A 279 12.79 -25.96 28.63
N ARG A 280 12.07 -25.80 29.74
CA ARG A 280 12.53 -26.16 31.10
C ARG A 280 12.30 -27.62 31.47
N LEU A 281 11.57 -28.39 30.66
CA LEU A 281 11.39 -29.82 30.89
C LEU A 281 12.63 -30.56 30.40
N PRO A 282 13.38 -31.27 31.27
CA PRO A 282 14.50 -32.07 30.82
C PRO A 282 13.99 -33.15 29.87
N ALA A 283 14.67 -33.31 28.72
CA ALA A 283 14.45 -34.45 27.84
C ALA A 283 14.58 -35.72 28.67
N VAL A 284 13.47 -36.44 28.85
CA VAL A 284 13.46 -37.73 29.54
C VAL A 284 14.42 -38.63 28.78
N LYS A 285 15.59 -38.91 29.37
CA LYS A 285 16.54 -39.88 28.83
C LYS A 285 15.87 -41.25 28.84
N HIS A 286 15.41 -41.72 27.69
CA HIS A 286 15.24 -43.15 27.48
C HIS A 286 16.62 -43.79 27.42
N ALA A 287 17.17 -44.12 28.59
CA ALA A 287 18.36 -44.95 28.70
C ALA A 287 17.95 -46.41 28.48
N ASN A 288 18.43 -46.99 27.37
CA ASN A 288 18.53 -48.42 27.19
C ASN A 288 19.29 -49.04 28.37
N ALA A 289 18.71 -50.04 29.01
CA ALA A 289 19.45 -51.01 29.82
C ALA A 289 19.18 -52.40 29.23
N VAL A 290 20.04 -52.79 28.29
CA VAL A 290 20.31 -54.20 28.01
C VAL A 290 21.44 -54.59 28.96
N GLY A 291 21.20 -55.59 29.80
CA GLY A 291 22.19 -56.18 30.68
C GLY A 291 21.75 -57.59 31.05
N HIS A 292 22.36 -58.57 30.40
CA HIS A 292 22.23 -60.01 30.63
C HIS A 292 22.49 -60.41 32.09
N ASP A 293 21.74 -61.40 32.61
CA ASP A 293 22.36 -62.46 33.41
C ASP A 293 21.56 -63.79 33.35
N PHE A 294 22.29 -64.88 33.54
CA PHE A 294 22.02 -66.28 33.21
C PHE A 294 21.00 -67.00 34.12
N SER A 295 20.37 -68.05 33.57
CA SER A 295 19.61 -69.12 34.27
C SER A 295 20.47 -69.85 35.32
N PRO A 296 19.90 -70.59 36.32
CA PRO A 296 19.34 -71.92 36.05
C PRO A 296 18.21 -72.46 36.98
N PHE A 297 17.53 -73.53 36.50
CA PHE A 297 16.79 -74.60 37.21
C PHE A 297 15.77 -74.26 38.33
N ALA A 298 14.51 -74.71 38.17
CA ALA A 298 13.99 -75.96 38.77
C ALA A 298 12.45 -76.08 38.67
N ARG A 299 12.00 -77.34 38.76
CA ARG A 299 10.66 -77.90 38.53
C ARG A 299 9.58 -77.41 39.51
N GLY A 300 8.32 -77.53 39.09
CA GLY A 300 7.13 -77.49 39.92
C GLY A 300 5.89 -77.31 39.07
#